data_AF-A0AAD6I4E5-F1
#
_entry.id   AF-A0AAD6I4E5-F1
#
_cell.length_a   1.000
_cell.length_b   1.000
_cell.length_c   1.000
_cell.angle_alpha   90.00
_cell.angle_beta   90.00
_cell.angle_gamma   90.00
#
_symmetry.space_group_name_H-M   'P 1'
#
loop_
_entity.id
_entity.type
_entity.pdbx_description
1 polymer ?
#
loop_
_entity_poly.entity_id
_entity_poly.type
_entity_poly.pdbx_seq_one_letter_code
_entity_poly.pdbx_strand_id
1 'polypeptide(L)'
;MICHGMGNLSSCICFGGGGGCTETIASAAQNWSALLIVANIYGLAVSVLAYMKAYIWPSHKSNQRFSGSICHDFLAGIELNPRIGRHWDLKMFQIGQLGMNSWVIIDLSFVAQQYKNYGEVSNSMLIVTFFHVLYVVDFFLNEQWYLATIDIAHDHFGFALAWGSAVWLPVVYTSQAQYLSLHPVNLSPCAIIIILTAGILSFALFRLANDQKQQFRLTKGNCLIGGSKRHIIQAQYSTSDGTIHQSSLLCSGT
;
A
#
# COMPACT_ATOMS: atom_id res chain seq x y z
N MET A 1 6.02 0.18 19.60
CA MET A 1 4.79 0.84 19.14
C MET A 1 4.20 0.03 17.98
N ILE A 2 3.94 -1.27 18.21
CA ILE A 2 3.59 -2.26 17.17
C ILE A 2 2.20 -2.89 17.42
N CYS A 3 1.51 -2.56 18.52
CA CYS A 3 0.27 -3.25 18.91
C CYS A 3 -1.04 -2.50 18.62
N HIS A 4 -1.04 -1.41 17.85
CA HIS A 4 -2.27 -0.63 17.61
C HIS A 4 -2.86 -0.72 16.19
N GLY A 5 -2.18 -1.34 15.22
CA GLY A 5 -2.66 -1.44 13.83
C GLY A 5 -3.80 -2.43 13.61
N MET A 6 -3.81 -3.54 14.36
CA MET A 6 -4.84 -4.60 14.23
C MET A 6 -6.15 -4.30 14.98
N GLY A 7 -6.16 -3.33 15.90
CA GLY A 7 -7.36 -2.98 16.67
C GLY A 7 -8.48 -2.33 15.85
N ASN A 8 -8.13 -1.72 14.71
CA ASN A 8 -9.09 -0.99 13.88
C ASN A 8 -9.81 -1.87 12.84
N LEU A 9 -9.28 -3.06 12.48
CA LEU A 9 -9.99 -3.99 11.60
C LEU A 9 -11.10 -4.78 12.33
N SER A 10 -10.92 -5.05 13.63
CA SER A 10 -11.94 -5.77 14.43
C SER A 10 -13.20 -4.94 14.71
N SER A 11 -13.12 -3.62 14.58
CA SER A 11 -14.27 -2.73 14.80
C SER A 11 -15.30 -2.79 13.65
N CYS A 12 -14.94 -3.35 12.50
CA CYS A 12 -15.84 -3.48 11.34
C CYS A 12 -16.63 -4.81 11.32
N ILE A 13 -16.30 -5.78 12.18
CA ILE A 13 -16.84 -7.16 12.09
C ILE A 13 -17.87 -7.46 13.19
N CYS A 14 -18.05 -6.57 14.19
CA CYS A 14 -18.90 -6.84 15.36
C CYS A 14 -20.11 -5.88 15.54
N PHE A 15 -20.88 -5.62 14.49
CA PHE A 15 -22.29 -5.22 14.66
C PHE A 15 -23.21 -6.18 13.90
N GLY A 16 -24.12 -6.79 14.66
CA GLY A 16 -24.89 -7.98 14.32
C GLY A 16 -25.99 -7.79 13.29
N GLY A 17 -26.60 -8.94 12.95
CA GLY A 17 -27.57 -9.13 11.88
C GLY A 17 -28.77 -8.18 11.88
N GLY A 18 -29.12 -7.74 10.68
CA GLY A 18 -30.21 -6.82 10.37
C GLY A 18 -29.77 -5.92 9.22
N GLY A 19 -30.65 -5.63 8.27
CA GLY A 19 -30.34 -4.90 7.03
C GLY A 19 -29.61 -3.56 7.20
N GLY A 20 -29.49 -2.99 8.40
CA GLY A 20 -28.72 -1.78 8.68
C GLY A 20 -27.19 -1.93 8.55
N CYS A 21 -26.62 -3.12 8.79
CA CYS A 21 -25.17 -3.31 8.63
C CYS A 21 -24.74 -3.27 7.15
N THR A 22 -25.52 -3.87 6.26
CA THR A 22 -25.23 -3.83 4.82
C THR A 22 -25.43 -2.42 4.25
N GLU A 23 -26.40 -1.66 4.75
CA GLU A 23 -26.56 -0.25 4.35
C GLU A 23 -25.39 0.64 4.82
N THR A 24 -24.92 0.42 6.04
CA THR A 24 -23.77 1.16 6.57
C THR A 24 -22.50 0.86 5.78
N ILE A 25 -22.27 -0.41 5.44
CA ILE A 25 -21.09 -0.83 4.66
C ILE A 25 -21.22 -0.35 3.20
N ALA A 26 -22.40 -0.43 2.59
CA ALA A 26 -22.60 0.05 1.21
C ALA A 26 -22.59 1.58 1.05
N SER A 27 -22.66 2.34 2.15
CA SER A 27 -22.76 3.81 2.13
C SER A 27 -21.61 4.48 1.36
N ALA A 28 -20.39 3.98 1.49
CA ALA A 28 -19.24 4.54 0.79
C ALA A 28 -19.35 4.34 -0.74
N ALA A 29 -19.86 3.18 -1.18
CA ALA A 29 -20.07 2.89 -2.59
C ALA A 29 -21.26 3.68 -3.18
N GLN A 30 -22.32 3.90 -2.38
CA GLN A 30 -23.46 4.72 -2.80
C GLN A 30 -23.09 6.21 -2.95
N ASN A 31 -22.22 6.73 -2.08
CA ASN A 31 -21.76 8.12 -2.10
C ASN A 31 -20.39 8.29 -2.75
N TRP A 32 -20.03 7.40 -3.68
CA TRP A 32 -18.68 7.31 -4.24
C TRP A 32 -18.20 8.63 -4.86
N SER A 33 -19.05 9.32 -5.62
CA SER A 33 -18.71 10.61 -6.23
C SER A 33 -18.35 11.69 -5.21
N ALA A 34 -19.10 11.77 -4.10
CA ALA A 34 -18.81 12.70 -3.02
C ALA A 34 -17.50 12.34 -2.32
N LEU A 35 -17.24 11.04 -2.08
CA LEU A 35 -15.97 10.58 -1.52
C LEU A 35 -14.78 10.91 -2.42
N LEU A 36 -14.92 10.77 -3.74
CA LEU A 36 -13.87 11.16 -4.69
C LEU A 36 -13.53 12.66 -4.60
N ILE A 37 -14.55 13.52 -4.50
CA ILE A 37 -14.35 14.97 -4.35
C ILE A 37 -13.61 15.26 -3.04
N VAL A 38 -14.08 14.68 -1.92
CA VAL A 38 -13.46 14.86 -0.61
C VAL A 38 -12.02 14.34 -0.60
N ALA A 39 -11.76 13.18 -1.19
CA ALA A 39 -10.42 12.60 -1.28
C ALA A 39 -9.47 13.48 -2.10
N ASN A 40 -9.95 14.10 -3.20
CA ASN A 40 -9.15 15.04 -3.98
C ASN A 40 -8.82 16.31 -3.20
N ILE A 41 -9.82 16.90 -2.52
CA ILE A 41 -9.61 18.07 -1.66
C ILE A 41 -8.62 17.73 -0.55
N TYR A 42 -8.76 16.56 0.09
CA TYR A 42 -7.85 16.07 1.12
C TYR A 42 -6.42 15.87 0.60
N GLY A 43 -6.25 15.17 -0.52
CA GLY A 43 -4.94 14.94 -1.14
C GLY A 43 -4.22 16.23 -1.49
N LEU A 44 -4.94 17.21 -2.07
CA LEU A 44 -4.41 18.54 -2.35
C LEU A 44 -4.05 19.29 -1.07
N ALA A 45 -4.93 19.29 -0.07
CA ALA A 45 -4.69 19.96 1.21
C ALA A 45 -3.46 19.40 1.93
N VAL A 46 -3.31 18.07 2.02
CA VAL A 46 -2.15 17.43 2.63
C VAL A 46 -0.86 17.80 1.89
N SER A 47 -0.90 17.88 0.56
CA SER A 47 0.24 18.27 -0.26
C SER A 47 0.67 19.72 0.00
N VAL A 48 -0.30 20.65 0.07
CA VAL A 48 -0.05 22.06 0.39
C VAL A 48 0.49 22.21 1.82
N LEU A 49 -0.08 21.47 2.78
CA LEU A 49 0.39 21.46 4.17
C LEU A 49 1.82 20.91 4.28
N ALA A 50 2.15 19.82 3.57
CA ALA A 50 3.49 19.26 3.53
C ALA A 50 4.50 20.25 2.92
N TYR A 51 4.12 20.93 1.83
CA TYR A 51 4.93 21.97 1.19
C TYR A 51 5.17 23.14 2.14
N MET A 52 4.13 23.72 2.75
CA MET A 52 4.27 24.83 3.71
C MET A 52 5.10 24.43 4.93
N LYS A 53 4.86 23.24 5.47
CA LYS A 53 5.62 22.69 6.60
C LYS A 53 7.11 22.63 6.30
N ALA A 54 7.51 22.25 5.09
CA ALA A 54 8.92 22.18 4.71
C ALA A 54 9.66 23.53 4.82
N TYR A 55 8.96 24.64 4.60
CA TYR A 55 9.56 25.98 4.77
C TYR A 55 9.50 26.48 6.21
N ILE A 56 8.39 26.24 6.92
CA ILE A 56 8.15 26.84 8.25
C ILE A 56 8.80 26.01 9.35
N TRP A 57 8.61 24.69 9.33
CA TRP A 57 9.05 23.79 10.38
C TRP A 57 9.53 22.44 9.84
N PRO A 58 10.73 22.42 9.22
CA PRO A 58 11.31 21.19 8.71
C PRO A 58 11.70 20.25 9.84
N SER A 59 11.39 18.96 9.69
CA SER A 59 11.70 17.95 10.72
C SER A 59 13.19 17.62 10.75
N HIS A 60 13.82 17.49 9.57
CA HIS A 60 15.26 17.24 9.43
C HIS A 60 15.83 18.10 8.30
N LYS A 61 16.58 19.15 8.64
CA LYS A 61 17.15 20.08 7.64
C LYS A 61 18.12 19.41 6.66
N SER A 62 18.80 18.34 7.07
CA SER A 62 19.72 17.58 6.21
C SER A 62 19.02 16.82 5.08
N ASN A 63 17.73 16.50 5.26
CA ASN A 63 16.96 15.66 4.34
C ASN A 63 15.94 16.49 3.56
N GLN A 64 16.25 17.77 3.36
CA GLN A 64 15.48 18.67 2.51
C GLN A 64 16.16 18.81 1.17
N ARG A 65 15.38 18.76 0.10
CA ARG A 65 15.87 18.98 -1.25
C ARG A 65 15.02 20.03 -1.94
N PHE A 66 15.65 21.15 -2.27
CA PHE A 66 15.04 22.21 -3.06
C PHE A 66 15.59 22.13 -4.48
N SER A 67 14.70 22.11 -5.46
CA SER A 67 15.06 22.11 -6.89
C SER A 67 15.17 23.53 -7.44
N GLY A 68 14.59 24.52 -6.74
CA GLY A 68 14.51 25.91 -7.20
C GLY A 68 13.30 26.19 -8.10
N SER A 69 12.50 25.16 -8.40
CA SER A 69 11.23 25.28 -9.11
C SER A 69 10.07 24.93 -8.17
N ILE A 70 9.17 25.89 -7.96
CA ILE A 70 7.99 25.75 -7.08
C ILE A 70 7.14 24.54 -7.50
N CYS A 71 6.91 24.37 -8.80
CA CYS A 71 6.09 23.27 -9.33
C CYS A 71 6.73 21.91 -9.05
N HIS A 72 8.04 21.80 -9.28
CA HIS A 72 8.78 20.56 -9.02
C HIS A 72 8.78 20.23 -7.53
N ASP A 73 9.07 21.21 -6.68
CA ASP A 73 9.16 21.04 -5.23
C ASP A 73 7.80 20.72 -4.60
N PHE A 74 6.71 21.23 -5.16
CA PHE A 74 5.35 20.84 -4.78
C PHE A 74 5.01 19.40 -5.24
N LEU A 75 5.37 19.04 -6.47
CA LEU A 75 5.06 17.74 -7.04
C LEU A 75 5.83 16.60 -6.36
N ALA A 76 7.16 16.72 -6.32
CA ALA A 76 8.08 15.72 -5.80
C ALA A 76 8.22 15.79 -4.27
N GLY A 77 7.96 16.95 -3.67
CA GLY A 77 8.13 17.17 -2.23
C GLY A 77 9.52 17.65 -1.86
N ILE A 78 9.59 18.39 -0.75
CA ILE A 78 10.84 19.01 -0.26
C ILE A 78 11.43 18.22 0.90
N GLU A 79 10.59 17.70 1.81
CA GLU A 79 11.04 16.87 2.94
C GLU A 79 10.95 15.39 2.57
N LEU A 80 12.00 14.62 2.87
CA LEU A 80 11.99 13.17 2.65
C LEU A 80 10.86 12.46 3.41
N ASN A 81 10.79 12.73 4.73
CA ASN A 81 9.83 12.14 5.66
C ASN A 81 9.36 13.22 6.66
N PRO A 82 8.30 13.99 6.33
CA PRO A 82 7.81 15.04 7.21
C PRO A 82 7.15 14.43 8.44
N ARG A 83 7.54 14.93 9.62
CA ARG A 83 7.02 14.44 10.90
C ARG A 83 6.21 15.50 11.65
N ILE A 84 5.13 15.06 12.28
CA ILE A 84 4.37 15.87 13.24
C ILE A 84 4.86 15.50 14.64
N GLY A 85 5.58 16.41 15.28
CA GLY A 85 6.28 16.10 16.53
C GLY A 85 7.38 15.06 16.35
N ARG A 86 7.65 14.27 17.39
CA ARG A 86 8.80 13.33 17.41
C ARG A 86 8.51 11.96 16.81
N HIS A 87 7.26 11.51 16.87
CA HIS A 87 6.91 10.10 16.63
C HIS A 87 6.01 9.87 15.42
N TRP A 88 5.34 10.89 14.91
CA TRP A 88 4.36 10.72 13.83
C TRP A 88 4.99 11.00 12.47
N ASP A 89 5.17 9.94 11.67
CA ASP A 89 5.66 10.04 10.30
C ASP A 89 4.47 10.16 9.34
N LEU A 90 4.30 11.33 8.73
CA LEU A 90 3.13 11.64 7.90
C LEU A 90 3.08 10.74 6.66
N LYS A 91 4.24 10.43 6.09
CA LYS A 91 4.34 9.64 4.87
C LYS A 91 3.93 8.20 5.11
N MET A 92 4.47 7.60 6.16
CA MET A 92 4.11 6.22 6.52
C MET A 92 2.63 6.11 6.90
N PHE A 93 2.10 7.09 7.63
CA PHE A 93 0.68 7.12 7.98
C PHE A 93 -0.23 7.25 6.75
N GLN A 94 0.09 8.18 5.84
CA GLN A 94 -0.71 8.43 4.65
C GLN A 94 -0.71 7.20 3.72
N ILE A 95 0.46 6.64 3.42
CA ILE A 95 0.56 5.53 2.46
C ILE A 95 0.14 4.21 3.11
N GLY A 96 0.75 3.87 4.25
CA GLY A 96 0.57 2.58 4.91
C GLY A 96 -0.77 2.45 5.62
N GLN A 97 -1.17 3.46 6.41
CA GLN A 97 -2.40 3.35 7.18
C GLN A 97 -3.61 3.80 6.36
N LEU A 98 -3.65 5.04 5.88
CA LEU A 98 -4.84 5.55 5.18
C LEU A 98 -5.04 4.88 3.83
N GLY A 99 -4.01 4.85 2.98
CA GLY A 99 -4.06 4.24 1.66
C GLY A 99 -4.50 2.77 1.71
N MET A 100 -3.73 1.91 2.40
CA MET A 100 -4.00 0.47 2.40
C MET A 100 -5.30 0.08 3.09
N ASN A 101 -5.70 0.73 4.19
CA ASN A 101 -6.99 0.43 4.82
C ASN A 101 -8.18 0.90 3.97
N SER A 102 -8.05 2.07 3.32
CA SER A 102 -9.12 2.59 2.47
C SER A 102 -9.44 1.64 1.33
N TRP A 103 -8.43 0.99 0.74
CA TRP A 103 -8.59 -0.01 -0.32
C TRP A 103 -9.59 -1.12 0.09
N VAL A 104 -9.34 -1.80 1.21
CA VAL A 104 -10.21 -2.90 1.67
C VAL A 104 -11.60 -2.42 2.04
N ILE A 105 -11.71 -1.28 2.73
CA ILE A 105 -13.01 -0.73 3.14
C ILE A 105 -13.87 -0.42 1.91
N ILE A 106 -13.26 0.15 0.86
CA ILE A 106 -13.95 0.50 -0.38
C ILE A 106 -14.38 -0.76 -1.13
N ASP A 107 -13.51 -1.79 -1.23
CA ASP A 107 -13.90 -3.07 -1.84
C ASP A 107 -15.09 -3.71 -1.14
N LEU A 108 -15.06 -3.78 0.20
CA LEU A 108 -16.18 -4.31 0.99
C LEU A 108 -17.48 -3.51 0.78
N SER A 109 -17.35 -2.19 0.57
CA SER A 109 -18.49 -1.32 0.27
C SER A 109 -19.10 -1.66 -1.09
N PHE A 110 -18.28 -1.94 -2.10
CA PHE A 110 -18.74 -2.38 -3.43
C PHE A 110 -19.30 -3.80 -3.45
N VAL A 111 -18.76 -4.70 -2.62
CA VAL A 111 -19.35 -6.03 -2.38
C VAL A 111 -20.76 -5.89 -1.78
N ALA A 112 -20.91 -5.07 -0.74
CA ALA A 112 -22.21 -4.82 -0.12
C ALA A 112 -23.20 -4.15 -1.08
N GLN A 113 -22.72 -3.26 -1.95
CA GLN A 113 -23.54 -2.65 -3.01
C GLN A 113 -24.02 -3.69 -4.03
N GLN A 114 -23.15 -4.62 -4.46
CA GLN A 114 -23.55 -5.71 -5.36
C GLN A 114 -24.65 -6.58 -4.73
N TYR A 115 -24.48 -6.95 -3.47
CA TYR A 115 -25.50 -7.72 -2.73
C TYR A 115 -26.83 -6.98 -2.63
N LYS A 116 -26.81 -5.66 -2.39
CA LYS A 116 -28.04 -4.84 -2.31
C LYS A 116 -28.75 -4.75 -3.67
N ASN A 117 -27.99 -4.65 -4.76
CA ASN A 117 -28.54 -4.48 -6.11
C ASN A 117 -29.10 -5.79 -6.69
N TYR A 118 -28.43 -6.93 -6.45
CA TYR A 118 -28.76 -8.20 -7.11
C TYR A 118 -29.26 -9.30 -6.15
N GLY A 119 -29.18 -9.10 -4.84
CA GLY A 119 -29.52 -10.10 -3.82
C GLY A 119 -28.47 -11.21 -3.64
N GLU A 120 -27.43 -11.22 -4.48
CA GLU A 120 -26.31 -12.16 -4.43
C GLU A 120 -24.98 -11.45 -4.74
N VAL A 121 -23.87 -12.07 -4.34
CA VAL A 121 -22.51 -11.60 -4.67
C VAL A 121 -21.91 -12.58 -5.66
N SER A 122 -21.39 -12.08 -6.79
CA SER A 122 -20.81 -12.92 -7.82
C SER A 122 -19.52 -13.59 -7.35
N ASN A 123 -19.25 -14.80 -7.84
CA ASN A 123 -18.02 -15.53 -7.48
C ASN A 123 -16.74 -14.77 -7.90
N SER A 124 -16.78 -14.02 -9.01
CA SER A 124 -15.71 -13.12 -9.45
C SER A 124 -15.41 -12.01 -8.45
N MET A 125 -16.44 -11.39 -7.86
CA MET A 125 -16.30 -10.32 -6.86
C MET A 125 -15.61 -10.86 -5.60
N LEU A 126 -16.00 -12.06 -5.16
CA LEU A 126 -15.37 -12.72 -4.01
C LEU A 126 -13.90 -13.03 -4.26
N ILE A 127 -13.53 -13.50 -5.45
CA ILE A 127 -12.13 -13.80 -5.80
C ILE A 127 -11.27 -12.52 -5.80
N VAL A 128 -11.76 -11.44 -6.42
CA VAL A 128 -11.05 -10.15 -6.44
C VAL A 128 -10.84 -9.63 -5.01
N THR A 129 -11.92 -9.58 -4.23
CA THR A 129 -11.88 -9.09 -2.84
C THR A 129 -10.97 -9.95 -1.97
N PHE A 130 -10.97 -11.28 -2.17
CA PHE A 130 -10.08 -12.19 -1.46
C PHE A 130 -8.61 -11.86 -1.71
N PHE A 131 -8.21 -11.65 -2.97
CA PHE A 131 -6.81 -11.32 -3.29
C PHE A 131 -6.40 -9.93 -2.78
N HIS A 132 -7.29 -8.93 -2.84
CA HIS A 132 -7.03 -7.61 -2.29
C HIS A 132 -6.84 -7.66 -0.78
N VAL A 133 -7.74 -8.35 -0.05
CA VAL A 133 -7.62 -8.55 1.39
C VAL A 133 -6.35 -9.33 1.74
N LEU A 134 -6.05 -10.41 1.03
CA LEU A 134 -4.83 -11.21 1.23
C LEU A 134 -3.57 -10.34 1.11
N TYR A 135 -3.51 -9.50 0.08
CA TYR A 135 -2.38 -8.60 -0.15
C TYR A 135 -2.26 -7.53 0.95
N VAL A 136 -3.36 -6.90 1.35
CA VAL A 136 -3.34 -5.86 2.38
C VAL A 136 -3.02 -6.44 3.77
N VAL A 137 -3.52 -7.64 4.10
CA VAL A 137 -3.15 -8.33 5.33
C VAL A 137 -1.66 -8.67 5.34
N ASP A 138 -1.14 -9.19 4.23
CA ASP A 138 0.29 -9.48 4.11
C ASP A 138 1.17 -8.23 4.27
N PHE A 139 0.73 -7.10 3.71
CA PHE A 139 1.39 -5.81 3.90
C PHE A 139 1.50 -5.44 5.39
N PHE A 140 0.42 -5.53 6.16
CA PHE A 140 0.44 -5.18 7.58
C PHE A 140 1.26 -6.18 8.43
N LEU A 141 1.23 -7.47 8.10
CA LEU A 141 2.07 -8.47 8.79
C LEU A 141 3.56 -8.26 8.53
N ASN A 142 3.92 -7.70 7.37
CA ASN A 142 5.31 -7.54 6.92
C ASN A 142 5.70 -6.08 6.70
N GLU A 143 5.11 -5.17 7.47
CA GLU A 143 5.29 -3.72 7.33
C GLU A 143 6.77 -3.29 7.35
N GLN A 144 7.63 -4.05 8.04
CA GLN A 144 9.07 -3.80 8.11
C GLN A 144 9.76 -3.77 6.73
N TRP A 145 9.33 -4.63 5.80
CA TRP A 145 9.87 -4.64 4.45
C TRP A 145 9.52 -3.35 3.71
N TYR A 146 8.34 -2.77 3.98
CA TYR A 146 7.87 -1.58 3.30
C TYR A 146 8.74 -0.35 3.61
N LEU A 147 9.32 -0.27 4.81
CA LEU A 147 10.25 0.81 5.19
C LEU A 147 11.50 0.87 4.30
N ALA A 148 11.86 -0.23 3.64
CA ALA A 148 13.00 -0.31 2.74
C ALA A 148 12.64 -0.05 1.26
N THR A 149 11.40 0.33 0.96
CA THR A 149 10.96 0.67 -0.39
C THR A 149 11.47 2.04 -0.82
N ILE A 150 11.48 2.28 -2.14
CA ILE A 150 11.93 3.54 -2.75
C ILE A 150 11.08 4.69 -2.22
N ASP A 151 9.76 4.50 -2.18
CA ASP A 151 8.79 5.46 -1.69
C ASP A 151 9.19 5.99 -0.31
N ILE A 152 9.49 5.12 0.66
CA ILE A 152 9.81 5.55 2.03
C ILE A 152 11.26 6.03 2.17
N ALA A 153 12.21 5.32 1.57
CA ALA A 153 13.63 5.54 1.83
C ALA A 153 14.26 6.66 0.98
N HIS A 154 13.72 6.98 -0.20
CA HIS A 154 14.39 7.85 -1.17
C HIS A 154 13.49 8.98 -1.72
N ASP A 155 12.22 8.69 -1.98
CA ASP A 155 11.33 9.70 -2.56
C ASP A 155 10.95 10.75 -1.52
N HIS A 156 10.72 11.99 -1.91
CA HIS A 156 10.30 13.03 -0.98
C HIS A 156 8.77 13.08 -0.91
N PHE A 157 8.22 13.55 0.22
CA PHE A 157 6.77 13.60 0.41
C PHE A 157 6.20 14.89 -0.18
N GLY A 158 5.70 14.80 -1.41
CA GLY A 158 4.99 15.88 -2.12
C GLY A 158 3.63 15.45 -2.62
N PHE A 159 3.10 16.20 -3.58
CA PHE A 159 1.78 15.94 -4.17
C PHE A 159 1.65 14.54 -4.75
N ALA A 160 2.67 14.03 -5.45
CA ALA A 160 2.61 12.71 -6.08
C ALA A 160 2.31 11.59 -5.06
N LEU A 161 2.98 11.59 -3.91
CA LEU A 161 2.77 10.59 -2.85
C LEU A 161 1.51 10.88 -2.03
N ALA A 162 1.26 12.15 -1.68
CA ALA A 162 0.12 12.53 -0.84
C ALA A 162 -1.24 12.31 -1.55
N TRP A 163 -1.37 12.79 -2.79
CA TRP A 163 -2.55 12.58 -3.61
C TRP A 163 -2.64 11.14 -4.14
N GLY A 164 -1.50 10.56 -4.52
CA GLY A 164 -1.46 9.18 -5.03
C GLY A 164 -1.99 8.16 -4.02
N SER A 165 -1.60 8.28 -2.75
CA SER A 165 -2.11 7.41 -1.69
C SER A 165 -3.55 7.69 -1.28
N ALA A 166 -4.00 8.95 -1.35
CA ALA A 166 -5.36 9.34 -0.96
C ALA A 166 -6.43 9.07 -2.01
N VAL A 167 -6.07 9.17 -3.29
CA VAL A 167 -7.02 9.14 -4.41
C VAL A 167 -6.68 8.05 -5.38
N TRP A 168 -5.47 8.07 -5.96
CA TRP A 168 -5.12 7.13 -7.03
C TRP A 168 -5.22 5.68 -6.58
N LEU A 169 -4.61 5.34 -5.45
CA LEU A 169 -4.61 3.99 -4.89
C LEU A 169 -6.05 3.48 -4.65
N PRO A 170 -6.88 4.12 -3.80
CA PRO A 170 -8.21 3.63 -3.51
C PRO A 170 -9.17 3.64 -4.72
N VAL A 171 -8.89 4.41 -5.77
CA VAL A 171 -9.78 4.49 -6.95
C VAL A 171 -9.38 3.48 -8.02
N VAL A 172 -8.09 3.38 -8.33
CA VAL A 172 -7.60 2.52 -9.40
C VAL A 172 -7.54 1.07 -8.93
N TYR A 173 -7.12 0.82 -7.70
CA TYR A 173 -6.91 -0.54 -7.19
C TYR A 173 -8.23 -1.24 -6.85
N THR A 174 -9.31 -0.47 -6.64
CA THR A 174 -10.67 -1.00 -6.42
C THR A 174 -11.50 -1.03 -7.71
N SER A 175 -10.92 -0.65 -8.86
CA SER A 175 -11.67 -0.52 -10.11
C SER A 175 -12.33 -1.82 -10.57
N GLN A 176 -11.73 -2.97 -10.25
CA GLN A 176 -12.29 -4.29 -10.51
C GLN A 176 -13.55 -4.54 -9.67
N ALA A 177 -13.53 -4.20 -8.38
CA ALA A 177 -14.69 -4.29 -7.50
C ALA A 177 -15.79 -3.29 -7.92
N GLN A 178 -15.40 -2.06 -8.27
CA GLN A 178 -16.32 -1.06 -8.83
C GLN A 178 -17.05 -1.61 -10.06
N TYR A 179 -16.32 -2.16 -11.03
CA TYR A 179 -16.88 -2.73 -12.24
C TYR A 179 -17.83 -3.90 -11.94
N LEU A 180 -17.38 -4.86 -11.13
CA LEU A 180 -18.17 -6.05 -10.80
C LEU A 180 -19.43 -5.70 -9.99
N SER A 181 -19.42 -4.62 -9.21
CA SER A 181 -20.59 -4.18 -8.46
C SER A 181 -21.78 -3.80 -9.34
N LEU A 182 -21.52 -3.36 -10.57
CA LEU A 182 -22.51 -2.99 -11.58
C LEU A 182 -22.72 -4.08 -12.64
N HIS A 183 -21.72 -4.94 -12.83
CA HIS A 183 -21.72 -6.00 -13.84
C HIS A 183 -21.32 -7.34 -13.18
N PRO A 184 -22.24 -8.00 -12.46
CA PRO A 184 -21.94 -9.28 -11.83
C PRO A 184 -21.62 -10.34 -12.89
N VAL A 185 -20.43 -10.94 -12.79
CA VAL A 185 -19.99 -12.02 -13.69
C VAL A 185 -19.82 -13.30 -12.90
N ASN A 186 -20.58 -14.34 -13.25
CA ASN A 186 -20.39 -15.66 -12.67
C ASN A 186 -19.46 -16.50 -13.54
N LEU A 187 -18.30 -16.84 -13.01
CA LEU A 187 -17.27 -17.63 -13.67
C LEU A 187 -17.59 -19.13 -13.59
N SER A 188 -17.16 -19.89 -14.60
CA SER A 188 -17.23 -21.35 -14.57
C SER A 188 -16.26 -21.93 -13.53
N PRO A 189 -16.53 -23.12 -12.96
CA PRO A 189 -15.65 -23.75 -11.98
C PRO A 189 -14.20 -23.89 -12.46
N CYS A 190 -14.01 -24.22 -13.74
CA CYS A 190 -12.67 -24.31 -14.35
C CYS A 190 -11.94 -22.97 -14.32
N ALA A 191 -12.62 -21.87 -14.67
CA ALA A 191 -12.03 -20.53 -14.65
C ALA A 191 -11.65 -20.10 -13.23
N ILE A 192 -12.50 -20.40 -12.24
CA ILE A 192 -12.21 -20.14 -10.82
C ILE A 192 -10.93 -20.86 -10.38
N ILE A 193 -10.81 -22.15 -10.69
CA ILE A 193 -9.63 -22.95 -10.32
C ILE A 193 -8.36 -22.37 -10.95
N ILE A 194 -8.42 -22.02 -12.25
CA ILE A 194 -7.26 -21.45 -12.96
C ILE A 194 -6.85 -20.11 -12.34
N ILE A 195 -7.80 -19.20 -12.09
CA ILE A 195 -7.51 -17.87 -11.53
C ILE A 195 -6.97 -17.99 -10.10
N LEU A 196 -7.58 -18.83 -9.27
CA LEU A 196 -7.13 -19.02 -7.88
C LEU A 196 -5.74 -19.64 -7.82
N THR A 197 -5.48 -20.69 -8.60
CA THR A 197 -4.17 -21.35 -8.63
C THR A 197 -3.09 -20.42 -9.16
N ALA A 198 -3.36 -19.68 -10.23
CA ALA A 198 -2.44 -18.68 -10.77
C ALA A 198 -2.17 -17.57 -9.75
N GLY A 199 -3.20 -16.99 -9.14
CA GLY A 199 -3.07 -15.90 -8.17
C GLY A 199 -2.32 -16.33 -6.89
N ILE A 200 -2.64 -17.50 -6.33
CA ILE A 200 -1.94 -18.03 -5.15
C ILE A 200 -0.49 -18.35 -5.49
N LEU A 201 -0.20 -18.95 -6.64
CA LEU A 201 1.16 -19.24 -7.07
C LEU A 201 1.97 -17.96 -7.27
N SER A 202 1.41 -16.96 -7.95
CA SER A 202 2.05 -15.66 -8.13
C SER A 202 2.32 -14.98 -6.79
N PHE A 203 1.36 -15.00 -5.86
CA PHE A 203 1.53 -14.46 -4.53
C PHE A 203 2.62 -15.21 -3.74
N ALA A 204 2.63 -16.54 -3.78
CA ALA A 204 3.63 -17.36 -3.12
C ALA A 204 5.05 -17.08 -3.65
N LEU A 205 5.21 -16.99 -4.98
CA LEU A 205 6.49 -16.65 -5.61
C LEU A 205 6.94 -15.23 -5.22
N PHE A 206 6.03 -14.26 -5.22
CA PHE A 206 6.31 -12.89 -4.79
C PHE A 206 6.79 -12.85 -3.33
N ARG A 207 6.11 -13.58 -2.44
CA ARG A 207 6.48 -13.66 -1.02
C ARG A 207 7.81 -14.36 -0.81
N LEU A 208 8.02 -15.49 -1.47
CA LEU A 208 9.27 -16.25 -1.38
C LEU A 208 10.47 -15.40 -1.83
N ALA A 209 10.36 -14.73 -2.98
CA ALA A 209 11.44 -13.89 -3.49
C ALA A 209 11.75 -12.70 -2.55
N ASN A 210 10.72 -12.06 -1.98
CA ASN A 210 10.93 -10.94 -1.06
C ASN A 210 11.49 -11.37 0.29
N ASP A 211 11.00 -12.49 0.85
CA ASP A 211 11.54 -13.02 2.11
C ASP A 211 13.00 -13.43 1.94
N GLN A 212 13.35 -14.10 0.83
CA GLN A 212 14.75 -14.43 0.51
C GLN A 212 15.65 -13.19 0.44
N LYS A 213 15.18 -12.15 -0.26
CA LYS A 213 15.89 -10.87 -0.35
C LYS A 213 16.03 -10.20 1.02
N GLN A 214 15.00 -10.25 1.85
CA GLN A 214 15.01 -9.67 3.19
C GLN A 214 15.96 -10.42 4.13
N GLN A 215 15.88 -11.75 4.19
CA GLN A 215 16.78 -12.60 4.98
C GLN A 215 18.23 -12.42 4.56
N PHE A 216 18.49 -12.33 3.25
CA PHE A 216 19.82 -12.06 2.71
C PHE A 216 20.38 -10.71 3.20
N ARG A 217 19.57 -9.66 3.21
CA ARG A 217 19.96 -8.33 3.71
C ARG A 217 20.20 -8.33 5.22
N LEU A 218 19.32 -8.94 6.00
CA LEU A 218 19.43 -9.00 7.46
C LEU A 218 20.68 -9.75 7.93
N THR A 219 21.06 -10.80 7.22
CA THR A 219 22.22 -11.63 7.56
C THR A 219 23.52 -11.20 6.86
N LYS A 220 23.48 -10.11 6.08
CA LYS A 220 24.61 -9.63 5.27
C LYS A 220 25.21 -10.72 4.37
N GLY A 221 24.38 -11.64 3.88
CA GLY A 221 24.79 -12.76 3.04
C GLY A 221 25.01 -14.09 3.77
N ASN A 222 25.09 -14.09 5.11
CA ASN A 222 25.31 -15.29 5.93
C ASN A 222 24.01 -16.03 6.28
N CYS A 223 23.21 -16.43 5.29
CA CYS A 223 22.21 -17.47 5.52
C CYS A 223 22.10 -18.49 4.39
N LEU A 224 21.43 -19.60 4.68
CA LEU A 224 21.13 -20.67 3.74
C LEU A 224 19.78 -20.34 3.10
N ILE A 225 19.67 -20.39 1.77
CA ILE A 225 18.39 -20.36 1.04
C ILE A 225 18.28 -21.72 0.35
N GLY A 226 17.19 -22.46 0.62
CA GLY A 226 16.98 -23.79 0.03
C GLY A 226 18.02 -24.86 0.44
N GLY A 227 18.69 -24.70 1.59
CA GLY A 227 19.66 -25.68 2.10
C GLY A 227 21.08 -25.57 1.53
N SER A 228 21.32 -24.72 0.52
CA SER A 228 22.64 -24.57 -0.13
C SER A 228 23.32 -23.24 0.23
N LYS A 229 24.67 -23.23 0.20
CA LYS A 229 25.46 -21.99 0.26
C LYS A 229 25.25 -21.19 -1.04
N ARG A 230 25.11 -19.87 -0.87
CA ARG A 230 24.66 -18.96 -1.94
C ARG A 230 25.78 -18.58 -2.89
N HIS A 231 25.41 -18.38 -4.15
CA HIS A 231 26.21 -17.59 -5.08
C HIS A 231 25.95 -16.11 -4.84
N ILE A 232 26.99 -15.41 -4.39
CA ILE A 232 26.94 -13.98 -4.06
C ILE A 232 27.94 -13.26 -4.95
N ILE A 233 27.52 -12.17 -5.58
CA ILE A 233 28.42 -11.24 -6.25
C ILE A 233 28.65 -10.07 -5.30
N GLN A 234 29.92 -9.79 -5.00
CA GLN A 234 30.32 -8.59 -4.24
C GLN A 234 30.50 -7.44 -5.22
N ALA A 235 29.61 -6.46 -5.16
CA ALA A 235 29.69 -5.23 -5.95
C ALA A 235 30.23 -4.09 -5.10
N GLN A 236 31.04 -3.22 -5.70
CA GLN A 236 31.52 -1.99 -5.07
C GLN A 236 30.98 -0.79 -5.84
N TYR A 237 30.54 0.23 -5.12
CA TYR A 237 30.14 1.49 -5.71
C TYR A 237 30.70 2.66 -4.89
N SER A 238 31.01 3.76 -5.59
CA SER A 238 31.47 5.01 -4.97
C SER A 238 30.31 5.99 -4.95
N THR A 239 30.04 6.59 -3.80
CA THR A 239 29.10 7.70 -3.69
C THR A 239 29.77 9.02 -4.10
N SER A 240 28.96 10.07 -4.27
CA SER A 240 29.43 11.44 -4.57
C SER A 240 30.45 11.98 -3.55
N ASP A 241 30.42 11.43 -2.34
CA ASP A 241 31.27 11.84 -1.21
C ASP A 241 32.63 11.12 -1.23
N GLY A 242 32.89 10.29 -2.25
CA GLY A 242 34.12 9.52 -2.41
C GLY A 242 34.23 8.28 -1.53
N THR A 243 33.18 7.94 -0.77
CA THR A 243 33.16 6.74 0.07
C THR A 243 32.83 5.51 -0.76
N ILE A 244 33.66 4.47 -0.64
CA ILE A 244 33.46 3.19 -1.31
C ILE A 244 32.55 2.33 -0.44
N HIS A 245 31.41 1.94 -0.98
CA HIS A 245 30.45 1.05 -0.34
C HIS A 245 30.48 -0.32 -1.00
N GLN A 246 30.33 -1.37 -0.18
CA GLN A 246 30.19 -2.74 -0.64
C GLN A 246 28.72 -3.15 -0.57
N SER A 247 28.23 -3.77 -1.65
CA SER A 247 26.89 -4.35 -1.72
C SER A 247 26.97 -5.78 -2.20
N SER A 248 26.38 -6.70 -1.43
CA SER A 248 26.24 -8.09 -1.82
C SER A 248 24.99 -8.25 -2.71
N LEU A 249 25.12 -8.96 -3.84
CA LEU A 249 24.02 -9.29 -4.74
C LEU A 249 23.74 -10.80 -4.69
N LEU A 250 22.49 -11.16 -4.44
CA LEU A 250 22.03 -12.55 -4.43
C LEU A 250 21.82 -13.05 -5.87
N CYS A 251 22.50 -14.13 -6.26
CA CYS A 251 22.45 -14.69 -7.62
C CYS A 251 21.85 -16.10 -7.67
N SER A 252 21.19 -16.54 -6.60
CA SER A 252 20.60 -17.87 -6.47
C SER A 252 19.28 -17.80 -5.70
N GLY A 253 18.26 -18.52 -6.18
CA GLY A 253 16.97 -18.71 -5.50
C GLY A 253 16.73 -20.19 -5.16
N THR A 254 15.58 -20.47 -4.54
CA THR A 254 15.04 -21.83 -4.34
C THR A 254 14.20 -22.27 -5.53
#